data_AF-A0AA39WK75-F1
#
_entry.id   AF-A0AA39WK75-F1
#
_cell.length_a   1.000
_cell.length_b   1.000
_cell.length_c   1.000
_cell.angle_alpha   90.00
_cell.angle_beta   90.00
_cell.angle_gamma   90.00
#
_symmetry.space_group_name_H-M   'P 1'
#
loop_
_entity.id
_entity.type
_entity.pdbx_description
1 polymer ?
#
loop_
_entity_poly.entity_id
_entity_poly.type
_entity_poly.pdbx_seq_one_letter_code
_entity_poly.pdbx_strand_id
1 'polypeptide(L)' 'MDEWDQIHVDHCIDVLRQHIQCHVDLTPLPVKWSDLGERPYVEFNQTHTCRSYKEARKWGLERTI' A
#
# COMPACT_ATOMS: atom_id res chain seq x y z
N MET A 1 -3.40 18.19 -24.54
CA MET A 1 -4.25 17.78 -23.42
C MET A 1 -5.32 18.83 -23.31
N ASP A 2 -6.53 18.51 -23.74
CA ASP A 2 -7.66 19.39 -23.51
C ASP A 2 -8.22 19.18 -22.09
N GLU A 3 -9.28 19.90 -21.74
CA GLU A 3 -9.90 19.83 -20.42
C GLU A 3 -10.50 18.45 -20.12
N TRP A 4 -10.99 17.74 -21.14
CA TRP A 4 -11.61 16.42 -20.99
C TRP A 4 -10.57 15.33 -20.69
N ASP A 5 -9.42 15.40 -21.34
CA ASP A 5 -8.29 14.52 -21.05
C ASP A 5 -7.87 14.62 -19.58
N GLN A 6 -7.84 15.83 -19.02
CA GLN A 6 -7.50 16.04 -17.60
C GLN A 6 -8.55 15.44 -16.67
N ILE A 7 -9.84 15.72 -16.90
CA ILE A 7 -10.94 15.18 -16.09
C ILE A 7 -10.93 13.64 -16.09
N HIS A 8 -10.68 13.02 -17.25
CA HIS A 8 -10.65 11.57 -17.37
C HIS A 8 -9.52 10.96 -16.54
N VAL A 9 -8.32 11.55 -16.63
CA VAL A 9 -7.15 11.10 -15.87
C VAL A 9 -7.36 11.32 -14.36
N ASP A 10 -7.88 12.48 -13.96
CA ASP A 10 -8.08 12.83 -12.56
C ASP A 10 -9.07 11.89 -11.87
N HIS A 11 -10.16 11.52 -12.55
CA HIS A 11 -11.10 10.54 -12.04
C HIS A 11 -10.43 9.17 -11.80
N CYS A 12 -9.65 8.68 -12.76
CA CYS A 12 -8.94 7.41 -12.62
C CYS A 12 -7.94 7.45 -11.46
N ILE A 13 -7.18 8.54 -11.32
CA ILE A 13 -6.25 8.74 -10.21
C ILE A 13 -7.00 8.75 -8.88
N ASP A 14 -8.17 9.40 -8.81
CA ASP A 14 -8.96 9.44 -7.58
C ASP A 14 -9.50 8.06 -7.18
N VAL A 15 -9.95 7.26 -8.15
CA VAL A 15 -10.39 5.87 -7.88
C VAL A 15 -9.23 5.02 -7.38
N LEU A 16 -8.05 5.11 -8.00
CA LEU A 16 -6.85 4.40 -7.54
C LEU A 16 -6.44 4.82 -6.13
N ARG A 17 -6.46 6.12 -5.86
CA ARG A 17 -6.21 6.68 -4.53
C ARG A 17 -7.19 6.10 -3.52
N GLN A 18 -8.50 6.13 -3.79
CA GLN A 18 -9.51 5.57 -2.89
C GLN A 18 -9.29 4.06 -2.64
N HIS A 19 -8.98 3.29 -3.69
CA HIS A 19 -8.71 1.87 -3.57
C HIS A 19 -7.50 1.59 -2.66
N ILE A 20 -6.39 2.32 -2.83
CA ILE A 20 -5.20 2.20 -1.97
C ILE A 20 -5.52 2.56 -0.52
N GLN A 21 -6.32 3.61 -0.29
CA GLN A 21 -6.72 4.02 1.06
C GLN A 21 -7.59 2.96 1.74
N CYS A 22 -8.54 2.35 1.03
CA CYS A 22 -9.39 1.29 1.59
C CYS A 22 -8.62 0.01 1.94
N HIS A 23 -7.54 -0.29 1.21
CA HIS A 23 -6.75 -1.51 1.36
C HIS A 23 -5.36 -1.23 1.95
N VAL A 24 -5.22 -0.17 2.77
CA VAL A 24 -3.94 0.16 3.39
C VAL A 24 -3.44 -1.03 4.21
N ASP A 25 -2.33 -1.62 3.76
CA ASP A 25 -1.75 -2.79 4.38
C ASP A 25 -0.56 -2.38 5.25
N LEU A 26 -0.63 -2.71 6.53
CA LEU A 26 0.44 -2.50 7.51
C LEU A 26 0.97 -3.84 8.04
N THR A 27 0.67 -4.95 7.35
CA THR A 27 1.09 -6.28 7.75
C THR A 27 2.62 -6.36 7.69
N PRO A 28 3.30 -6.68 8.81
CA PRO A 28 4.73 -6.90 8.78
C PRO A 28 5.06 -8.07 7.86
N LEU A 29 5.98 -7.85 6.91
CA LEU A 29 6.44 -8.88 6.00
C LEU A 29 7.82 -9.37 6.45
N PRO A 30 7.90 -10.53 7.13
CA PRO A 30 9.18 -11.01 7.62
C PRO A 30 10.04 -11.51 6.45
N VAL A 31 11.35 -11.28 6.57
CA VAL A 31 12.34 -11.91 5.71
C VAL A 31 12.72 -13.25 6.33
N LYS A 32 12.59 -14.33 5.57
CA LYS A 32 12.95 -15.70 5.98
C LYS A 32 14.06 -16.24 5.07
N TRP A 33 14.81 -17.23 5.54
CA TRP A 33 15.72 -17.99 4.70
C TRP A 33 14.93 -18.99 3.83
N SER A 34 15.24 -19.07 2.54
CA SER A 34 14.70 -20.09 1.64
C SER A 34 15.78 -21.13 1.34
N ASP A 35 15.53 -22.38 1.70
CA ASP A 35 16.44 -23.48 1.36
C ASP A 35 16.43 -23.80 -0.14
N LEU A 36 15.28 -23.64 -0.81
CA LEU A 36 15.15 -23.86 -2.26
C LEU A 36 15.94 -22.84 -3.07
N GLY A 37 15.95 -21.58 -2.63
CA GLY A 37 16.63 -20.48 -3.32
C GLY A 37 18.00 -20.13 -2.74
N GLU A 38 18.43 -20.79 -1.66
CA GLU A 38 19.63 -20.50 -0.86
C GLU A 38 19.85 -19.01 -0.57
N ARG A 39 18.76 -18.30 -0.28
CA ARG A 39 18.77 -16.84 -0.09
C ARG A 39 17.62 -16.35 0.80
N PRO A 40 17.71 -15.13 1.35
CA PRO A 40 16.59 -14.49 2.00
C PRO A 40 15.42 -14.27 1.02
N TYR A 41 14.19 -14.52 1.47
CA TYR A 41 12.95 -14.24 0.75
C TYR A 41 11.96 -13.51 1.66
N VAL A 42 11.12 -12.65 1.09
CA VAL A 42 10.04 -11.98 1.81
C VAL A 42 8.84 -12.92 1.86
N GLU A 43 8.35 -13.22 3.06
CA GLU A 43 7.15 -14.02 3.25
C GLU A 43 5.91 -13.13 3.10
N PHE A 44 5.25 -13.22 1.94
CA PHE A 44 4.03 -12.48 1.66
C PHE A 44 2.76 -13.16 2.19
N ASN A 45 2.80 -14.47 2.50
CA ASN A 45 1.63 -15.18 3.03
C ASN A 45 1.48 -14.89 4.53
N GLN A 46 0.99 -13.70 4.84
CA GLN A 46 0.73 -13.23 6.20
C GLN A 46 -0.79 -13.03 6.42
N THR A 47 -1.21 -12.97 7.67
CA THR A 47 -2.59 -12.61 7.99
C THR A 47 -2.78 -11.11 7.82
N HIS A 48 -3.39 -10.72 6.71
CA HIS A 48 -3.77 -9.35 6.44
C HIS A 48 -5.04 -8.98 7.20
N THR A 49 -5.15 -7.71 7.58
CA THR A 49 -6.30 -7.23 8.35
C THR A 49 -6.68 -5.82 7.92
N CYS A 50 -7.97 -5.52 7.88
CA CYS A 50 -8.44 -4.17 7.58
C CYS A 50 -8.01 -3.19 8.69
N ARG A 51 -7.55 -2.01 8.29
CA ARG A 51 -7.08 -0.93 9.20
C ARG A 51 -7.61 0.42 8.72
N SER A 52 -7.73 1.35 9.66
CA SER A 52 -8.14 2.73 9.35
C SER A 52 -7.01 3.47 8.63
N TYR A 53 -7.26 3.89 7.38
CA TYR A 53 -6.32 4.75 6.63
C TYR A 53 -5.99 6.05 7.35
N LYS A 54 -6.98 6.66 8.01
CA LYS A 54 -6.78 7.92 8.74
C LYS A 54 -5.72 7.75 9.84
N GLU A 55 -5.83 6.69 10.64
CA GLU A 55 -4.91 6.43 11.72
C GLU A 55 -3.53 6.00 11.20
N ALA A 56 -3.49 5.15 10.15
CA ALA A 56 -2.25 4.75 9.49
C ALA A 56 -1.47 5.97 8.95
N ARG A 57 -2.16 6.87 8.24
CA ARG A 57 -1.58 8.10 7.70
C ARG A 57 -1.10 9.04 8.80
N LYS A 58 -1.89 9.22 9.86
CA LYS A 58 -1.51 10.05 11.02
C LYS A 58 -0.22 9.53 11.64
N TRP A 59 -0.17 8.23 11.94
CA TRP A 59 1.00 7.58 12.53
C TRP A 59 2.26 7.77 11.67
N GLY A 60 2.13 7.63 10.36
CA GLY A 60 3.23 7.82 9.41
C GLY A 60 3.74 9.25 9.38
N LEU A 61 2.83 10.24 9.28
CA LEU A 61 3.18 11.67 9.26
C LEU A 61 3.88 12.14 10.53
N GLU A 62 3.47 11.64 11.70
CA GLU A 62 4.13 11.94 12.99
C GLU A 62 5.58 11.42 13.07
N ARG A 63 5.98 10.53 12.15
CA ARG A 63 7.27 9.83 12.15
C ARG A 63 8.08 10.06 10.87
N THR A 64 7.59 10.91 9.97
CA THR A 64 8.37 11.38 8.82
C THR A 64 9.43 12.36 9.31
N ILE A 65 10.69 12.06 9.03
CA ILE A 65 11.88 12.87 9.38
C ILE A 65 12.03 14.02 8.39
#